data_AF-A0A921KJ43-F1
#
_entry.id   AF-A0A921KJ43-F1
#
_cell.length_a   1.000
_cell.length_b   1.000
_cell.length_c   1.000
_cell.angle_alpha   90.00
_cell.angle_beta   90.00
_cell.angle_gamma   90.00
#
_symmetry.space_group_name_H-M   'P 1'
#
loop_
_entity.id
_entity.type
_entity.pdbx_description
1 polymer ?
#
loop_
_entity_poly.entity_id
_entity_poly.type
_entity_poly.pdbx_seq_one_letter_code
_entity_poly.pdbx_strand_id
1 'polypeptide(L)' 'MYNVKSNKAEEFIDDQEILDTIEYAKKNKNNRELIFSLIERAKDCKGLTHREAMLLLECDIPEAISE' A
#
# COMPACT_ATOMS: atom_id res chain seq x y z
N MET A 1 5.17 8.17 -18.06
CA MET A 1 5.73 6.94 -17.46
C MET A 1 6.00 7.25 -16.02
N TYR A 2 5.33 6.57 -15.09
CA TYR A 2 5.42 6.83 -13.67
C TYR A 2 6.87 6.78 -13.14
N ASN A 3 7.23 7.77 -12.31
CA ASN A 3 8.49 7.87 -11.61
C ASN A 3 8.26 8.41 -10.19
N VAL A 4 8.32 7.51 -9.22
CA VAL A 4 8.16 7.81 -7.77
C VAL A 4 9.19 8.80 -7.23
N LYS A 5 10.32 9.01 -7.90
CA LYS A 5 11.37 9.96 -7.49
C LYS A 5 11.37 11.25 -8.32
N SER A 6 10.39 11.43 -9.21
CA SER A 6 10.33 12.66 -10.01
C SER A 6 9.91 13.84 -9.15
N ASN A 7 10.52 14.99 -9.42
CA ASN A 7 10.12 16.27 -8.84
C ASN A 7 9.00 16.95 -9.66
N LYS A 8 8.58 16.35 -10.79
CA LYS A 8 7.47 16.84 -11.61
C LYS A 8 6.20 16.06 -11.27
N ALA A 9 5.13 16.78 -10.95
CA ALA A 9 3.87 16.18 -10.53
C ALA A 9 3.29 15.22 -11.58
N GLU A 10 3.35 15.56 -12.86
CA GLU A 10 2.86 14.73 -13.98
C GLU A 10 3.64 13.43 -14.21
N GLU A 11 4.83 13.31 -13.64
CA GLU A 11 5.64 12.09 -13.68
C GLU A 11 5.50 11.29 -12.37
N PHE A 12 5.16 11.95 -11.25
CA PHE A 12 4.98 11.33 -9.93
C PHE A 12 3.53 10.89 -9.67
N ILE A 13 2.54 11.64 -10.15
CA ILE A 13 1.11 11.37 -9.99
C ILE A 13 0.61 10.77 -11.31
N ASP A 14 0.49 9.45 -11.34
CA ASP A 14 0.09 8.69 -12.52
C ASP A 14 -1.23 7.95 -12.24
N ASP A 15 -2.24 8.20 -13.08
CA ASP A 15 -3.59 7.65 -12.90
C ASP A 15 -3.61 6.12 -12.96
N GLN A 16 -2.85 5.53 -13.90
CA GLN A 16 -2.78 4.08 -14.05
C GLN A 16 -2.11 3.45 -12.83
N GLU A 17 -1.03 4.03 -12.33
CA GLU A 17 -0.37 3.54 -11.10
C GLU A 17 -1.30 3.61 -9.89
N ILE A 18 -2.13 4.65 -9.78
CA ILE A 18 -3.12 4.79 -8.71
C ILE A 18 -4.20 3.71 -8.82
N LEU A 19 -4.75 3.51 -10.02
CA LEU A 19 -5.77 2.48 -10.27
C LEU A 19 -5.23 1.07 -10.00
N ASP A 20 -4.01 0.78 -10.46
CA ASP A 20 -3.32 -0.50 -10.22
C ASP A 20 -3.08 -0.73 -8.72
N THR A 21 -2.74 0.33 -7.99
CA THR A 21 -2.55 0.28 -6.53
C THR A 21 -3.85 -0.04 -5.80
N ILE A 22 -4.96 0.60 -6.20
CA ILE A 22 -6.29 0.33 -5.64
C ILE A 22 -6.72 -1.11 -5.95
N GLU A 23 -6.52 -1.58 -7.18
CA GLU A 23 -6.88 -2.95 -7.56
C GLU A 23 -6.04 -3.99 -6.79
N TYR A 24 -4.74 -3.74 -6.65
CA TYR A 24 -3.85 -4.57 -5.84
C TYR A 24 -4.32 -4.66 -4.39
N ALA A 25 -4.66 -3.52 -3.77
CA ALA A 25 -5.15 -3.48 -2.39
C ALA A 25 -6.46 -4.26 -2.25
N LYS A 26 -7.43 -4.03 -3.15
CA LYS A 26 -8.72 -4.76 -3.15
C LYS A 26 -8.58 -6.26 -3.32
N LYS A 27 -7.64 -6.72 -4.14
CA LYS A 27 -7.34 -8.16 -4.31
C LYS A 27 -6.72 -8.79 -3.07
N ASN A 28 -5.99 -8.00 -2.27
CA ASN A 28 -5.21 -8.49 -1.13
C ASN A 28 -5.77 -8.11 0.24
N LYS A 29 -6.88 -7.37 0.33
CA LYS A 29 -7.45 -6.85 1.59
C LYS A 29 -7.77 -7.89 2.67
N ASN A 30 -7.90 -9.16 2.30
CA ASN A 30 -8.12 -10.29 3.19
C ASN A 30 -6.92 -11.25 3.25
N ASN A 31 -5.79 -10.89 2.63
CA ASN A 31 -4.57 -11.68 2.63
C ASN A 31 -3.84 -11.50 3.96
N ARG A 32 -4.22 -12.32 4.94
CA ARG A 32 -3.73 -12.24 6.32
C ARG A 32 -2.21 -12.31 6.39
N GLU A 33 -1.59 -13.26 5.70
CA GLU A 33 -0.13 -13.42 5.72
C GLU A 33 0.59 -12.15 5.26
N LEU A 34 0.15 -11.59 4.12
CA LEU A 34 0.72 -10.37 3.59
C LEU A 34 0.49 -9.18 4.53
N ILE A 35 -0.72 -8.97 5.01
CA ILE A 35 -1.07 -7.85 5.90
C ILE A 35 -0.24 -7.88 7.18
N PHE A 36 -0.17 -9.03 7.87
CA PHE A 36 0.61 -9.15 9.10
C PHE A 36 2.12 -9.01 8.84
N SER A 37 2.63 -9.48 7.69
CA SER A 37 4.03 -9.23 7.32
C SER A 37 4.32 -7.75 7.10
N LEU A 38 3.37 -6.98 6.57
CA LEU A 38 3.50 -5.55 6.37
C LEU A 38 3.44 -4.79 7.70
N ILE A 39 2.57 -5.18 8.62
CA ILE A 39 2.50 -4.64 9.99
C ILE A 39 3.83 -4.87 10.70
N GLU A 40 4.35 -6.09 10.66
CA GLU A 40 5.64 -6.42 11.28
C GLU A 40 6.78 -5.60 10.69
N ARG A 41 6.84 -5.48 9.36
CA ARG A 41 7.84 -4.65 8.69
C ARG A 41 7.69 -3.18 9.06
N ALA A 42 6.48 -2.67 9.26
CA ALA A 42 6.22 -1.28 9.64
C ALA A 42 6.79 -0.93 11.03
N LYS A 43 7.02 -1.93 11.91
CA LYS A 43 7.56 -1.71 13.27
C LYS A 43 8.96 -1.11 13.29
N ASP A 44 9.73 -1.25 12.21
CA ASP A 44 11.07 -0.66 12.12
C ASP A 44 11.07 0.83 11.73
N CYS A 45 9.88 1.39 11.44
CA CYS A 45 9.66 2.79 11.09
C CYS A 45 10.49 3.30 9.89
N LYS A 46 10.87 2.45 8.94
CA LYS A 46 11.57 2.86 7.70
C LYS A 46 10.66 3.30 6.56
N GLY A 47 9.36 3.36 6.80
CA GLY A 47 8.35 3.77 5.83
C GLY A 47 7.78 2.63 5.00
N LEU A 48 6.62 2.90 4.39
CA LEU A 48 5.91 1.99 3.50
C LEU A 48 5.88 2.60 2.10
N THR A 49 5.79 1.76 1.07
CA THR A 49 5.42 2.21 -0.27
C THR A 49 3.95 2.59 -0.31
N HIS A 50 3.56 3.38 -1.32
CA HIS A 50 2.15 3.76 -1.54
C HIS A 50 1.25 2.54 -1.72
N ARG A 51 1.73 1.47 -2.36
CA ARG A 51 0.97 0.22 -2.53
C ARG A 51 0.72 -0.53 -1.23
N GLU A 52 1.74 -0.60 -0.39
CA GLU A 52 1.65 -1.29 0.92
C GLU A 52 0.77 -0.48 1.88
N ALA A 53 0.91 0.85 1.88
CA ALA A 53 0.04 1.73 2.63
C ALA A 53 -1.43 1.60 2.18
N MET A 54 -1.68 1.58 0.86
CA MET A 54 -3.03 1.38 0.33
C MET A 54 -3.63 0.03 0.76
N LEU A 55 -2.84 -1.05 0.76
CA LEU A 55 -3.30 -2.36 1.23
C LEU A 55 -3.69 -2.34 2.71
N LEU A 56 -2.90 -1.69 3.57
CA LEU A 56 -3.25 -1.55 4.99
C LEU A 56 -4.50 -0.69 5.21
N LEU A 57 -4.73 0.32 4.36
CA LEU A 57 -5.95 1.15 4.41
C LEU A 57 -7.21 0.38 3.99
N GLU A 58 -7.11 -0.51 3.00
CA GLU A 58 -8.23 -1.33 2.52
C GLU A 58 -8.43 -2.62 3.35
N CYS A 59 -7.64 -2.85 4.39
CA CYS A 59 -7.70 -4.06 5.22
C CYS A 59 -9.04 -4.20 5.94
N ASP A 60 -9.71 -5.34 5.74
CA ASP A 60 -11.00 -5.67 6.40
C ASP A 60 -10.81 -6.64 7.60
N ILE A 61 -9.57 -7.01 7.94
CA ILE A 61 -9.26 -8.00 9.00
C ILE A 61 -9.32 -7.31 10.38
N PRO A 62 -10.30 -7.61 11.24
CA PRO A 62 -10.48 -6.88 12.50
C PRO A 62 -9.28 -6.94 13.44
N GLU A 63 -8.59 -8.08 13.51
CA GLU A 63 -7.42 -8.20 14.40
C GLU A 63 -6.25 -7.31 13.95
N ALA A 64 -6.12 -7.08 12.64
CA ALA A 64 -5.07 -6.23 12.08
C ALA A 64 -5.35 -4.74 12.31
N ILE A 65 -6.62 -4.34 12.49
CA ILE A 65 -7.03 -2.95 12.76
C ILE A 65 -6.78 -2.57 14.23
N SER A 66 -6.76 -3.56 15.13
CA SER A 66 -6.57 -3.36 16.57
C SER A 66 -5.12 -3.47 17.06
N GLU A 67 -4.18 -3.79 16.18
CA GLU A 67 -2.73 -3.79 16.46
C GLU A 67 -2.16 -2.37 16.51
#